data_AF-A0A940KUI5-F1
#
_entry.id   AF-A0A940KUI5-F1
#
_cell.length_a   1.000
_cell.length_b   1.000
_cell.length_c   1.000
_cell.angle_alpha   90.00
_cell.angle_beta   90.00
_cell.angle_gamma   90.00
#
_symmetry.space_group_name_H-M   'P 1'
#
loop_
_entity.id
_entity.type
_entity.pdbx_description
1 polymer ?
#
loop_
_entity_poly.entity_id
_entity_poly.type
_entity_poly.pdbx_seq_one_letter_code
_entity_poly.pdbx_strand_id
1 'polypeptide(L)' 'MHHTHDELALQIADLRYTLSRDIPAMKRHVRIQTGYGSVEFYGTQARKIAVLCEELLRRRLQGIERQSGGAR' A
#
# COMPACT_ATOMS: atom_id res chain seq x y z
N MET A 1 -27.88 -4.82 0.69
CA MET A 1 -26.93 -3.69 0.69
C MET A 1 -25.94 -3.76 1.88
N HIS A 2 -25.44 -4.95 2.25
CA HIS A 2 -24.49 -5.13 3.38
C HIS A 2 -23.04 -5.41 2.95
N HIS A 3 -22.77 -5.74 1.67
CA HIS A 3 -21.43 -6.13 1.21
C HIS A 3 -20.39 -5.01 1.19
N THR A 4 -20.79 -3.77 0.94
CA THR A 4 -19.86 -2.64 0.76
C THR A 4 -19.09 -2.29 2.03
N HIS A 5 -19.67 -2.51 3.22
CA HIS A 5 -19.02 -2.13 4.48
C HIS A 5 -17.94 -3.12 4.90
N ASP A 6 -18.18 -4.42 4.67
CA ASP A 6 -17.21 -5.49 4.94
C ASP A 6 -16.03 -5.44 3.96
N GLU A 7 -16.30 -5.12 2.68
CA GLU A 7 -15.26 -4.92 1.66
C GLU A 7 -14.33 -3.75 2.00
N LEU A 8 -14.86 -2.62 2.48
CA LEU A 8 -14.04 -1.46 2.87
C LEU A 8 -13.19 -1.78 4.12
N ALA A 9 -13.73 -2.54 5.07
CA ALA A 9 -12.99 -2.96 6.26
C ALA A 9 -11.81 -3.88 5.90
N LEU A 10 -12.01 -4.83 4.97
CA LEU A 10 -10.94 -5.69 4.46
C LEU A 10 -9.86 -4.88 3.74
N GLN A 11 -10.26 -3.94 2.88
CA GLN A 11 -9.31 -3.05 2.19
C GLN A 11 -8.49 -2.20 3.17
N ILE A 12 -9.10 -1.69 4.24
CA ILE A 12 -8.39 -0.95 5.30
C ILE A 12 -7.35 -1.86 5.98
N ALA A 13 -7.73 -3.09 6.31
CA ALA A 13 -6.84 -4.06 6.96
C ALA A 13 -5.63 -4.38 6.07
N ASP A 14 -5.86 -4.66 4.79
CA ASP A 14 -4.81 -4.95 3.81
C ASP A 14 -3.86 -3.77 3.62
N LEU A 15 -4.38 -2.54 3.53
CA LEU A 15 -3.56 -1.34 3.42
C LEU A 15 -2.69 -1.13 4.65
N ARG A 16 -3.26 -1.30 5.85
CA ARG A 16 -2.52 -1.18 7.12
C ARG A 16 -1.43 -2.24 7.23
N TYR A 17 -1.74 -3.46 6.81
CA TYR A 17 -0.78 -4.56 6.77
C TYR A 17 0.37 -4.30 5.79
N THR A 18 0.05 -3.85 4.58
CA THR A 18 1.04 -3.50 3.55
C THR A 18 1.96 -2.38 4.05
N LEU A 19 1.40 -1.35 4.68
CA LEU A 19 2.16 -0.24 5.28
C LEU A 19 3.09 -0.71 6.41
N SER A 20 2.66 -1.67 7.24
CA SER A 20 3.43 -2.13 8.41
C SER A 20 4.48 -3.19 8.08
N ARG A 21 4.23 -4.03 7.07
CA ARG A 21 5.10 -5.17 6.72
C ARG A 21 5.89 -4.93 5.43
N ASP A 22 5.19 -4.62 4.34
CA ASP A 22 5.77 -4.65 3.01
C ASP A 22 6.59 -3.39 2.73
N ILE A 23 6.14 -2.21 3.16
CA ILE A 23 6.90 -0.95 3.01
C ILE A 23 8.28 -1.01 3.71
N PRO A 24 8.41 -1.46 4.97
CA PRO A 24 9.72 -1.67 5.58
C PRO A 24 10.61 -2.68 4.84
N ALA A 25 10.04 -3.72 4.25
CA ALA A 25 10.79 -4.66 3.41
C ALA A 25 11.29 -3.98 2.13
N MET A 26 10.43 -3.20 1.45
CA MET A 26 10.77 -2.44 0.24
C MET A 26 11.90 -1.43 0.48
N LYS A 27 11.99 -0.83 1.67
CA LYS A 27 13.11 0.08 2.02
C LYS A 27 14.48 -0.59 1.95
N ARG A 28 14.55 -1.93 1.99
CA ARG A 28 15.79 -2.71 1.88
C ARG A 28 16.05 -3.19 0.45
N HIS A 29 15.01 -3.65 -0.24
CA HIS A 29 15.10 -4.20 -1.59
C HIS A 29 13.72 -4.13 -2.27
N VAL A 30 13.70 -3.69 -3.54
CA VAL A 30 12.49 -3.72 -4.37
C VAL A 30 12.78 -4.52 -5.63
N ARG A 31 11.94 -5.50 -5.93
CA ARG A 31 11.93 -6.21 -7.20
C ARG A 31 10.66 -5.87 -7.97
N ILE A 32 10.81 -5.36 -9.18
CA ILE A 32 9.70 -5.11 -10.11
C ILE A 32 9.76 -6.19 -11.20
N GLN A 33 8.72 -7.02 -11.28
CA GLN A 33 8.57 -7.95 -12.40
C GLN A 33 7.96 -7.22 -13.60
N THR A 34 8.56 -7.43 -14.76
CA THR A 34 8.12 -6.89 -16.06
C THR A 34 7.95 -8.04 -17.05
N GLY A 35 7.29 -7.79 -18.19
CA GLY A 35 7.19 -8.79 -19.26
C GLY A 35 8.53 -9.23 -19.86
N TYR A 36 9.61 -8.49 -19.59
CA TYR A 36 10.97 -8.77 -20.08
C TYR A 36 11.90 -9.35 -19.01
N GLY A 37 11.41 -9.58 -17.78
CA GLY A 37 12.20 -10.04 -16.65
C GLY A 37 12.04 -9.16 -15.41
N SER A 38 12.93 -9.29 -14.44
CA SER A 38 12.87 -8.51 -13.19
C SER A 38 13.92 -7.41 -13.13
N VAL A 39 13.53 -6.24 -12.64
CA VAL A 39 14.42 -5.15 -12.28
C VAL A 39 14.52 -5.08 -10.75
N GLU A 40 15.74 -5.05 -10.23
CA GLU A 40 16.00 -5.01 -8.80
C GLU A 40 16.61 -3.67 -8.38
N PHE A 41 16.12 -3.13 -7.28
CA PHE A 41 16.57 -1.86 -6.71
C PHE A 41 17.04 -2.08 -5.29
N TYR A 42 18.16 -1.42 -4.95
CA TYR A 42 18.82 -1.55 -3.65
C TYR A 42 19.11 -0.16 -3.04
N GLY A 43 19.36 -0.13 -1.74
CA GLY A 43 19.82 1.06 -1.03
C GLY A 43 18.91 2.28 -1.22
N THR A 44 19.49 3.41 -1.65
CA THR A 44 18.77 4.67 -1.79
C THR A 44 17.64 4.61 -2.82
N GLN A 45 17.78 3.84 -3.90
CA GLN A 45 16.73 3.71 -4.92
C GLN A 45 15.52 2.94 -4.38
N ALA A 46 15.76 1.80 -3.71
CA ALA A 46 14.73 1.03 -3.05
C ALA A 46 13.98 1.88 -2.00
N ARG A 47 14.72 2.66 -1.21
CA ARG A 47 14.14 3.58 -0.23
C ARG A 47 13.25 4.64 -0.87
N LYS A 48 13.67 5.27 -1.97
CA LYS A 48 12.86 6.28 -2.69
C LYS A 48 11.56 5.68 -3.21
N ILE A 49 11.62 4.48 -3.80
CA ILE A 49 10.44 3.76 -4.28
C ILE A 49 9.50 3.45 -3.12
N ALA A 50 10.03 2.91 -2.01
CA ALA A 50 9.24 2.58 -0.83
C ALA A 50 8.55 3.80 -0.22
N VAL A 51 9.19 4.97 -0.18
CA VAL A 51 8.58 6.22 0.30
C VAL A 51 7.42 6.65 -0.58
N LEU A 52 7.57 6.60 -1.91
CA LEU A 52 6.47 6.92 -2.83
C LEU A 52 5.29 5.97 -2.66
N CYS A 53 5.54 4.67 -2.54
CA CYS A 53 4.50 3.69 -2.26
C CYS A 53 3.82 3.94 -0.91
N GLU A 54 4.59 4.27 0.14
CA GLU A 54 4.05 4.60 1.46
C GLU A 54 3.10 5.81 1.40
N GLU A 55 3.47 6.88 0.71
CA GLU A 55 2.62 8.07 0.55
C GLU A 55 1.32 7.76 -0.19
N LEU A 56 1.39 6.99 -1.29
CA LEU A 56 0.22 6.59 -2.07
C LEU A 56 -0.74 5.73 -1.25
N LEU A 57 -0.23 4.73 -0.53
CA LEU A 57 -1.04 3.85 0.31
C LEU A 57 -1.68 4.60 1.47
N ARG A 58 -0.96 5.53 2.11
CA ARG A 58 -1.53 6.39 3.18
C ARG A 58 -2.65 7.28 2.65
N ARG A 59 -2.48 7.90 1.48
CA ARG A 59 -3.53 8.71 0.84
C ARG A 59 -4.75 7.86 0.50
N ARG A 60 -4.55 6.65 -0.03
CA ARG A 60 -5.65 5.72 -0.31
C ARG A 60 -6.39 5.31 0.95
N LEU A 61 -5.66 4.96 2.01
CA LEU A 61 -6.23 4.60 3.31
C LEU A 61 -7.09 5.74 3.87
N GLN A 62 -6.57 6.97 3.90
CA GLN A 62 -7.32 8.15 4.34
C GLN A 62 -8.60 8.39 3.50
N GLY A 63 -8.54 8.15 2.19
CA GLY A 63 -9.71 8.24 1.31
C GLY A 63 -10.79 7.23 1.68
N ILE A 64 -10.41 5.97 1.91
CA ILE A 64 -11.34 4.90 2.29
C ILE A 64 -11.91 5.12 3.70
N GLU A 65 -11.09 5.55 4.65
CA GLU A 65 -11.52 5.85 6.02
C GLU A 65 -12.55 6.99 6.05
N ARG A 66 -12.38 8.02 5.20
CA ARG A 66 -13.38 9.10 5.05
C ARG A 66 -14.70 8.60 4.45
N GLN A 67 -14.64 7.70 3.48
CA GLN A 67 -15.84 7.10 2.86
C GLN A 67 -16.59 6.20 3.85
N SER A 68 -15.86 5.48 4.70
CA SER A 68 -16.44 4.58 5.72
C SER A 68 -16.96 5.35 6.94
N GLY A 69 -16.33 6.48 7.30
CA GLY A 69 -16.70 7.31 8.45
C GLY A 69 -17.78 8.36 8.17
N GLY A 70 -18.03 8.70 6.90
CA GLY A 70 -19.08 9.66 6.48
C GLY A 70 -20.49 9.08 6.34
N ALA A 71 -20.68 7.79 6.64
CA ALA A 71 -21.98 7.10 6.62
C ALA A 71 -22.62 6.99 8.02
N ARG A 72 -22.40 8.00 8.87
CA ARG A 72 -23.03 8.14 10.19
C ARG A 72 -23.79 9.45 10.29
#